data_AF-U2LD17-F1
#
_entry.id   AF-U2LD17-F1
#
_cell.length_a   1.000
_cell.length_b   1.000
_cell.length_c   1.000
_cell.angle_alpha   90.00
_cell.angle_beta   90.00
_cell.angle_gamma   90.00
#
_symmetry.space_group_name_H-M   'P 1'
#
loop_
_entity.id
_entity.type
_entity.pdbx_description
1 polymer ?
#
loop_
_entity_poly.entity_id
_entity_poly.type
_entity_poly.pdbx_seq_one_letter_code
_entity_poly.pdbx_strand_id
1 'polypeptide(L)'
;MIRIKKLDIFIAKQFGMLFVGTFFICQFVLMMQFLWRYIDELIGKGLSMEVMAKFFWYMGLMLVPQALPLAILLSSLITFGNLGESSELTAIKAAGISLMQSFRSLIVITIFISGLSFVFQNNIGPEANNKIAQLMISMQQKSPELEIPEGVFYDGIPNSNLYVQHKDLKTGKLYGVMIYRMTGSYEDQAIILADSGMLQSTAEKKHLVLTLWSGEWFENMQTDAFGNSAAVPYRRESFITKRIVLDFDAGFNMTDASVLTNNARGKSLAQIFRDEDSLKLSYDSVGRQYYADAQRGLYYMPHVNQRDSLLAVKAGNKLNIDTIFNRLSLPQKQQAVSEAMSKVQGAVSDLDFKSMFTDDGDRIIRQHEIEAVSKFTVALSCLIFFFIGAPLGAIIRKGGLGIPVIVSVLVFIIYYILDNSGYRMARSGMWTVWFGKGLAPGVLTPLAIFVTYKASNDSAVFNLDQYREMMRRVLGLKIKRNITGKEVIIDEPCYAEDVAKLAVISQDIETYSTLHNLKRMPDPVKVFFKYRPDHEIERISSELESVITDLSNTRDAYLLNELNNYPVLSVKAHTRPFERKWLNILSAVIIPLGIFFYCRMWRFRVRLLRDLKMVCQTNQNIARRIKKEELG
;
A
#
# COMPACT_ATOMS: atom_id res chain seq x y z
N MET A 1 17.94 -36.50 -16.77
CA MET A 1 16.56 -36.89 -17.18
C MET A 1 15.59 -36.67 -16.03
N ILE A 2 14.58 -35.81 -16.20
CA ILE A 2 13.52 -35.62 -15.20
C ILE A 2 12.56 -36.81 -15.32
N ARG A 3 12.78 -37.85 -14.53
CA ARG A 3 11.86 -39.00 -14.46
C ARG A 3 10.68 -38.59 -13.60
N ILE A 4 9.53 -38.34 -14.21
CA ILE A 4 8.28 -37.94 -13.54
C ILE A 4 7.83 -39.12 -12.64
N LYS A 5 7.76 -38.91 -11.33
CA LYS A 5 7.31 -39.95 -10.38
C LYS A 5 5.78 -39.92 -10.25
N LYS A 6 5.17 -41.02 -9.81
CA LYS A 6 3.71 -41.08 -9.56
C LYS A 6 3.22 -40.03 -8.55
N LEU A 7 4.04 -39.74 -7.53
CA LEU A 7 3.78 -38.67 -6.55
C LEU A 7 3.69 -37.29 -7.21
N ASP A 8 4.62 -37.00 -8.12
CA ASP A 8 4.68 -35.72 -8.83
C ASP A 8 3.39 -35.48 -9.64
N ILE A 9 2.89 -36.53 -10.31
CA ILE A 9 1.65 -36.50 -11.09
C ILE A 9 0.43 -36.31 -10.18
N PHE A 10 0.40 -37.01 -9.04
CA PHE A 10 -0.68 -36.90 -8.08
C PHE A 10 -0.84 -35.46 -7.55
N ILE A 11 0.26 -34.87 -7.07
CA ILE A 11 0.27 -33.49 -6.56
C ILE A 11 -0.03 -32.49 -7.69
N ALA A 12 0.54 -32.69 -8.88
CA ALA A 12 0.28 -31.82 -10.04
C ALA A 12 -1.19 -31.85 -10.49
N LYS A 13 -1.85 -33.02 -10.44
CA LYS A 13 -3.26 -33.16 -10.80
C LYS A 13 -4.16 -32.43 -9.81
N GLN A 14 -3.89 -32.57 -8.51
CA GLN A 14 -4.67 -31.90 -7.46
C GLN A 14 -4.48 -30.38 -7.52
N PHE A 15 -3.24 -29.91 -7.64
CA PHE A 15 -2.93 -28.50 -7.83
C PHE A 15 -3.56 -27.94 -9.11
N GLY A 16 -3.42 -28.63 -10.25
CA GLY A 16 -3.90 -28.14 -11.54
C GLY A 16 -5.42 -27.97 -11.59
N MET A 17 -6.16 -28.94 -11.04
CA MET A 17 -7.62 -28.84 -10.94
C MET A 17 -8.04 -27.66 -10.07
N LEU A 18 -7.38 -27.47 -8.94
CA LEU A 18 -7.70 -26.39 -8.02
C LEU A 18 -7.26 -25.02 -8.56
N PHE A 19 -6.10 -24.96 -9.22
CA PHE A 19 -5.56 -23.78 -9.87
C PHE A 19 -6.53 -23.23 -10.91
N VAL A 20 -7.06 -24.06 -11.82
CA VAL A 20 -8.03 -23.62 -12.83
C VAL A 20 -9.28 -23.03 -12.18
N GLY A 21 -9.84 -23.69 -11.16
CA GLY A 21 -11.00 -23.18 -10.43
C GLY A 21 -10.71 -21.83 -9.74
N THR A 22 -9.62 -21.76 -8.98
CA THR A 22 -9.21 -20.52 -8.30
C THR A 22 -8.88 -19.39 -9.28
N PHE A 23 -8.30 -19.71 -10.45
CA PHE A 23 -7.98 -18.74 -11.48
C PHE A 23 -9.24 -18.07 -12.02
N PHE A 24 -10.26 -18.83 -12.41
CA PHE A 24 -11.52 -18.24 -12.87
C PHE A 24 -12.26 -17.46 -11.78
N ILE A 25 -12.20 -17.92 -10.53
CA ILE A 25 -12.77 -17.17 -9.39
C ILE A 25 -12.03 -15.83 -9.20
N CYS A 26 -10.70 -15.84 -9.13
CA CYS A 26 -9.89 -14.62 -8.99
C CYS A 26 -10.09 -13.68 -10.18
N GLN A 27 -10.11 -14.22 -11.40
CA GLN A 27 -10.36 -13.47 -12.62
C GLN A 27 -11.74 -12.80 -12.59
N PHE A 28 -12.78 -13.52 -12.20
CA PHE A 28 -14.13 -12.98 -12.07
C PHE A 28 -14.20 -11.88 -11.00
N VAL A 29 -13.61 -12.08 -9.83
CA VAL A 29 -13.57 -11.08 -8.75
C VAL A 29 -12.86 -9.80 -9.21
N LEU A 30 -11.71 -9.93 -9.90
CA LEU A 30 -10.99 -8.78 -10.45
C LEU A 30 -11.79 -8.07 -11.55
N MET A 31 -12.44 -8.82 -12.44
CA MET A 31 -13.32 -8.24 -13.46
C MET A 31 -14.48 -7.47 -12.83
N MET A 32 -15.12 -8.00 -11.79
CA MET A 32 -16.19 -7.30 -11.06
C MET A 32 -15.67 -6.03 -10.37
N GLN A 33 -14.49 -6.07 -9.76
CA GLN A 33 -13.86 -4.88 -9.18
C GLN A 33 -13.60 -3.81 -10.25
N PHE A 34 -13.13 -4.21 -11.43
CA PHE A 34 -12.90 -3.29 -12.55
C PHE A 34 -14.20 -2.77 -13.16
N LEU A 35 -15.25 -3.60 -13.26
CA LEU A 35 -16.56 -3.18 -13.74
C LEU A 35 -17.14 -2.05 -12.88
N TRP A 36 -17.03 -2.15 -11.56
CA TRP A 36 -17.48 -1.09 -10.65
C TRP A 36 -16.79 0.25 -10.92
N ARG A 37 -15.54 0.24 -11.37
CA ARG A 37 -14.81 1.47 -11.73
C ARG A 37 -15.30 2.10 -13.02
N TYR A 38 -15.81 1.31 -13.96
CA TYR A 38 -16.25 1.74 -15.29
C TYR A 38 -17.77 1.72 -15.45
N ILE A 39 -18.52 1.56 -14.35
CA ILE A 39 -19.97 1.36 -14.39
C ILE A 39 -20.69 2.56 -14.99
N ASP A 40 -20.24 3.78 -14.66
CA ASP A 40 -20.79 5.03 -15.18
C ASP A 40 -20.52 5.21 -16.68
N GLU A 41 -19.43 4.64 -17.19
CA GLU A 41 -19.08 4.69 -18.61
C GLU A 41 -19.83 3.63 -19.43
N LEU A 42 -20.36 2.59 -18.77
CA LEU A 42 -21.02 1.45 -19.42
C LEU A 42 -22.55 1.49 -19.33
N ILE A 43 -23.10 1.96 -18.21
CA ILE A 43 -24.55 1.98 -17.95
C ILE A 43 -25.17 3.25 -18.55
N GLY A 44 -26.34 3.10 -19.17
CA GLY A 44 -27.11 4.23 -19.71
C GLY A 44 -26.73 4.67 -21.12
N LYS A 45 -25.55 4.31 -21.66
CA LYS A 45 -25.07 4.77 -22.97
C LYS A 45 -25.60 4.00 -24.20
N GLY A 46 -26.63 3.16 -24.05
CA GLY A 46 -27.23 2.41 -25.16
C GLY A 46 -26.26 1.49 -25.92
N LEU A 47 -25.23 0.97 -25.23
CA LEU A 47 -24.21 0.12 -25.85
C LEU A 47 -24.82 -1.19 -26.37
N SER A 48 -24.53 -1.52 -27.63
CA SER A 48 -24.89 -2.80 -28.22
C SER A 48 -24.24 -3.95 -27.45
N MET A 49 -24.96 -5.06 -27.28
CA MET A 49 -24.47 -6.26 -26.58
C MET A 49 -23.12 -6.77 -27.12
N GLU A 50 -22.86 -6.62 -28.41
CA GLU A 50 -21.59 -6.98 -29.04
C GLU A 50 -20.39 -6.15 -28.52
N VAL A 51 -20.58 -4.84 -28.35
CA VAL A 51 -19.54 -3.94 -27.82
C VAL A 51 -19.25 -4.27 -26.37
N MET A 52 -20.31 -4.56 -25.59
CA MET A 52 -20.18 -5.00 -24.20
C MET A 52 -19.40 -6.32 -24.10
N ALA A 53 -19.70 -7.31 -24.96
CA ALA A 53 -18.98 -8.57 -25.01
C ALA A 53 -17.49 -8.39 -25.38
N LYS A 54 -17.18 -7.55 -26.38
CA LYS A 54 -15.79 -7.19 -26.74
C LYS A 54 -15.06 -6.52 -25.57
N PHE A 55 -15.73 -5.60 -24.87
CA PHE A 55 -15.19 -4.92 -23.70
C PHE A 55 -14.81 -5.92 -22.60
N PHE A 56 -15.74 -6.82 -22.23
CA PHE A 56 -15.46 -7.87 -21.23
C PHE A 56 -14.36 -8.83 -21.67
N TRP A 57 -14.31 -9.18 -22.95
CA TRP A 57 -13.29 -10.07 -23.50
C TRP A 57 -11.88 -9.45 -23.35
N TYR A 58 -11.67 -8.24 -23.83
CA TYR A 58 -10.38 -7.57 -23.71
C TYR A 58 -10.03 -7.24 -22.25
N MET A 59 -11.02 -6.84 -21.43
CA MET A 59 -10.82 -6.64 -19.99
C MET A 59 -10.34 -7.92 -19.32
N GLY A 60 -10.96 -9.05 -19.66
CA GLY A 60 -10.54 -10.36 -19.18
C GLY A 60 -9.07 -10.60 -19.51
N LEU A 61 -8.68 -10.47 -20.78
CA LEU A 61 -7.29 -10.64 -21.20
C LEU A 61 -6.34 -9.72 -20.41
N MET A 62 -6.66 -8.44 -20.29
CA MET A 62 -5.83 -7.47 -19.53
C MET A 62 -5.57 -7.89 -18.08
N LEU A 63 -6.53 -8.55 -17.42
CA LEU A 63 -6.46 -8.90 -16.00
C LEU A 63 -5.80 -10.27 -15.71
N VAL A 64 -5.63 -11.12 -16.73
CA VAL A 64 -5.01 -12.46 -16.57
C VAL A 64 -3.69 -12.40 -15.80
N PRO A 65 -2.72 -11.51 -16.12
CA PRO A 65 -1.44 -11.47 -15.42
C PRO A 65 -1.55 -11.13 -13.93
N GLN A 66 -2.59 -10.42 -13.52
CA GLN A 66 -2.85 -10.06 -12.13
C GLN A 66 -3.57 -11.20 -11.39
N ALA A 67 -4.42 -11.97 -12.08
CA ALA A 67 -5.12 -13.12 -11.52
C ALA A 67 -4.19 -14.34 -11.29
N LEU A 68 -3.16 -14.52 -12.12
CA LEU A 68 -2.26 -15.69 -12.04
C LEU A 68 -1.54 -15.83 -10.68
N PRO A 69 -0.84 -14.81 -10.14
CA PRO A 69 -0.14 -14.95 -8.86
C PRO A 69 -1.09 -15.19 -7.68
N LEU A 70 -2.28 -14.58 -7.71
CA LEU A 70 -3.38 -14.80 -6.75
C LEU A 70 -3.86 -16.26 -6.76
N ALA A 71 -4.14 -16.78 -7.96
CA ALA A 71 -4.59 -18.14 -8.15
C ALA A 71 -3.54 -19.16 -7.68
N ILE A 72 -2.26 -18.92 -7.99
CA ILE A 72 -1.14 -19.77 -7.54
C ILE A 72 -1.02 -19.77 -6.02
N LEU A 73 -1.15 -18.61 -5.37
CA LEU A 73 -1.10 -18.52 -3.91
C LEU A 73 -2.21 -19.37 -3.27
N LEU A 74 -3.46 -19.17 -3.69
CA LEU A 74 -4.61 -19.88 -3.14
C LEU A 74 -4.55 -21.39 -3.43
N SER A 75 -4.32 -21.75 -4.69
CA SER A 75 -4.29 -23.17 -5.09
C SER A 75 -3.15 -23.94 -4.46
N SER A 76 -1.93 -23.37 -4.37
CA SER A 76 -0.80 -24.04 -3.73
C SER A 76 -1.05 -24.24 -2.23
N LEU A 77 -1.56 -23.21 -1.57
CA LEU A 77 -1.81 -23.22 -0.15
C LEU A 77 -2.93 -24.20 0.23
N ILE A 78 -4.04 -24.23 -0.52
CA ILE A 78 -5.12 -25.19 -0.29
C ILE A 78 -4.68 -26.62 -0.67
N THR A 79 -3.90 -26.82 -1.74
CA THR A 79 -3.42 -28.16 -2.12
C THR A 79 -2.58 -28.77 -1.00
N PHE A 80 -1.58 -28.06 -0.48
CA PHE A 80 -0.75 -28.57 0.61
C PHE A 80 -1.47 -28.57 1.97
N GLY A 81 -2.44 -27.68 2.17
CA GLY A 81 -3.34 -27.72 3.33
C GLY A 81 -4.16 -29.01 3.36
N ASN A 82 -4.81 -29.36 2.24
CA ASN A 82 -5.61 -30.59 2.12
C ASN A 82 -4.75 -31.84 2.26
N LEU A 83 -3.54 -31.85 1.68
CA LEU A 83 -2.56 -32.94 1.87
C LEU A 83 -2.12 -33.05 3.33
N GLY A 84 -2.02 -31.92 4.05
CA GLY A 84 -1.70 -31.87 5.47
C GLY A 84 -2.84 -32.39 6.35
N GLU A 85 -4.08 -32.01 6.04
CA GLU A 85 -5.29 -32.39 6.79
C GLU A 85 -5.63 -33.88 6.62
N SER A 86 -5.53 -34.40 5.39
CA SER A 86 -5.71 -35.82 5.08
C SER A 86 -4.56 -36.71 5.58
N SER A 87 -3.53 -36.13 6.20
CA SER A 87 -2.33 -36.85 6.67
C SER A 87 -1.53 -37.53 5.53
N GLU A 88 -1.79 -37.17 4.27
CA GLU A 88 -1.03 -37.63 3.10
C GLU A 88 0.39 -37.02 3.09
N LEU A 89 0.51 -35.73 3.43
CA LEU A 89 1.80 -35.05 3.52
C LEU A 89 2.70 -35.64 4.63
N THR A 90 2.09 -36.05 5.74
CA THR A 90 2.81 -36.73 6.83
C THR A 90 3.27 -38.12 6.43
N ALA A 91 2.44 -38.87 5.67
CA ALA A 91 2.84 -40.17 5.14
C ALA A 91 4.00 -40.06 4.15
N ILE A 92 3.99 -39.04 3.28
CA ILE A 92 5.08 -38.75 2.33
C ILE A 92 6.40 -38.46 3.09
N LYS A 93 6.35 -37.62 4.13
CA LYS A 93 7.52 -37.33 4.96
C LYS A 93 8.03 -38.56 5.72
N ALA A 94 7.12 -39.39 6.25
CA ALA A 94 7.48 -40.63 6.94
C ALA A 94 8.15 -41.66 6.01
N ALA A 95 7.84 -41.63 4.72
CA ALA A 95 8.52 -42.43 3.69
C ALA A 95 9.93 -41.90 3.31
N GLY A 96 10.44 -40.89 4.02
CA GLY A 96 11.77 -40.32 3.79
C GLY A 96 11.84 -39.28 2.66
N ILE A 97 10.70 -38.85 2.11
CA ILE A 97 10.65 -37.84 1.04
C ILE A 97 10.63 -36.45 1.68
N SER A 98 11.60 -35.61 1.33
CA SER A 98 11.69 -34.25 1.85
C SER A 98 10.55 -33.36 1.31
N LEU A 99 10.17 -32.32 2.06
CA LEU A 99 9.13 -31.39 1.64
C LEU A 99 9.46 -30.70 0.30
N MET A 100 10.74 -30.33 0.10
CA MET A 100 11.20 -29.72 -1.16
C MET A 100 11.07 -30.68 -2.35
N GLN A 101 11.21 -31.99 -2.13
CA GLN A 101 11.02 -32.98 -3.19
C GLN A 101 9.55 -33.06 -3.60
N SER A 102 8.62 -32.93 -2.67
CA SER A 102 7.17 -32.84 -2.97
C SER A 102 6.79 -31.58 -3.73
N PHE A 103 7.54 -30.47 -3.58
CA PHE A 103 7.29 -29.22 -4.30
C PHE A 103 7.81 -29.24 -5.74
N ARG A 104 8.72 -30.16 -6.09
CA ARG A 104 9.45 -30.15 -7.35
C ARG A 104 8.55 -30.05 -8.59
N SER A 105 7.48 -30.86 -8.66
CA SER A 105 6.57 -30.86 -9.80
C SER A 105 5.85 -29.51 -9.96
N LEU A 106 5.44 -28.92 -8.84
CA LEU A 106 4.76 -27.63 -8.84
C LEU A 106 5.70 -26.45 -9.09
N ILE A 107 6.97 -26.53 -8.69
CA ILE A 107 7.98 -25.53 -9.06
C ILE A 107 8.10 -25.47 -10.58
N VAL A 108 8.20 -26.61 -11.26
CA VAL A 108 8.28 -26.67 -12.72
C VAL A 108 7.02 -26.08 -13.37
N ILE A 109 5.84 -26.44 -12.88
CA ILE A 109 4.56 -25.89 -13.36
C ILE A 109 4.49 -24.37 -13.14
N THR A 110 4.93 -23.88 -11.97
CA THR A 110 4.89 -22.45 -11.63
C THR A 110 5.89 -21.66 -12.48
N ILE A 111 7.08 -22.21 -12.78
CA ILE A 111 8.03 -21.59 -13.73
C ILE A 111 7.40 -21.50 -15.12
N PHE A 112 6.70 -22.55 -15.57
CA PHE A 112 5.98 -22.52 -16.84
C PHE A 112 4.86 -21.46 -16.85
N ILE A 113 4.05 -21.38 -15.80
CA ILE A 113 2.99 -20.36 -15.66
C ILE A 113 3.59 -18.94 -15.60
N SER A 114 4.72 -18.76 -14.92
CA SER A 114 5.45 -17.49 -14.86
C SER A 114 5.95 -17.06 -16.26
N GLY A 115 6.52 -17.99 -17.02
CA GLY A 115 6.91 -17.75 -18.41
C GLY A 115 5.71 -17.41 -19.31
N LEU A 116 4.61 -18.14 -19.16
CA LEU A 116 3.35 -17.85 -19.85
C LEU A 116 2.82 -16.45 -19.48
N SER A 117 2.86 -16.08 -18.21
CA SER A 117 2.47 -14.75 -17.73
C SER A 117 3.31 -13.65 -18.37
N PHE A 118 4.63 -13.85 -18.50
CA PHE A 118 5.50 -12.90 -19.17
C PHE A 118 5.15 -12.74 -20.66
N VAL A 119 4.96 -13.85 -21.39
CA VAL A 119 4.55 -13.81 -22.81
C VAL A 119 3.19 -13.13 -22.95
N PHE A 120 2.26 -13.43 -22.05
CA PHE A 120 0.94 -12.80 -22.04
C PHE A 120 1.04 -11.28 -21.84
N GLN A 121 1.84 -10.82 -20.87
CA GLN A 121 2.08 -9.40 -20.62
C GLN A 121 2.88 -8.68 -21.71
N ASN A 122 3.70 -9.41 -22.48
CA ASN A 122 4.52 -8.82 -23.52
C ASN A 122 3.79 -8.70 -24.86
N ASN A 123 2.86 -9.62 -25.14
CA ASN A 123 2.21 -9.73 -26.45
C ASN A 123 0.70 -9.44 -26.36
N ILE A 124 -0.03 -10.19 -25.53
CA ILE A 124 -1.50 -10.19 -25.50
C ILE A 124 -2.06 -9.01 -24.68
N GLY A 125 -1.46 -8.74 -23.52
CA GLY A 125 -1.85 -7.63 -22.64
C GLY A 125 -1.79 -6.25 -23.32
N PRO A 126 -0.70 -5.91 -24.04
CA PRO A 126 -0.59 -4.67 -24.79
C PRO A 126 -1.68 -4.49 -25.85
N GLU A 127 -1.98 -5.55 -26.61
CA GLU A 127 -3.04 -5.54 -27.61
C GLU A 127 -4.42 -5.32 -26.96
N ALA A 128 -4.70 -6.04 -25.87
CA ALA A 128 -5.93 -5.86 -25.11
C ALA A 128 -6.07 -4.44 -24.54
N ASN A 129 -4.98 -3.86 -23.99
CA ASN A 129 -4.97 -2.48 -23.50
C ASN A 129 -5.30 -1.46 -24.59
N ASN A 130 -4.69 -1.60 -25.77
CA ASN A 130 -4.97 -0.70 -26.90
C ASN A 130 -6.41 -0.84 -27.39
N LYS A 131 -6.94 -2.07 -27.48
CA LYS A 131 -8.32 -2.30 -27.89
C LYS A 131 -9.34 -1.77 -26.87
N ILE A 132 -9.09 -1.92 -25.57
CA ILE A 132 -9.93 -1.29 -24.53
C ILE A 132 -9.88 0.23 -24.64
N ALA A 133 -8.69 0.82 -24.78
CA ALA A 133 -8.56 2.26 -24.90
C ALA A 133 -9.30 2.81 -26.14
N GLN A 134 -9.16 2.13 -27.29
CA GLN A 134 -9.91 2.46 -28.52
C GLN A 134 -11.42 2.34 -28.33
N LEU A 135 -11.88 1.26 -27.70
CA LEU A 135 -13.29 1.06 -27.39
C LEU A 135 -13.80 2.17 -26.45
N MET A 136 -13.02 2.57 -25.46
CA MET A 136 -13.42 3.60 -24.50
C MET A 136 -13.60 4.95 -25.16
N ILE A 137 -12.64 5.38 -25.98
CA ILE A 137 -12.71 6.62 -26.76
C ILE A 137 -13.96 6.58 -27.66
N SER A 138 -14.17 5.46 -28.36
CA SER A 138 -15.33 5.28 -29.24
C SER A 138 -16.66 5.28 -28.48
N MET A 139 -16.71 4.79 -27.24
CA MET A 139 -17.92 4.79 -26.40
C MET A 139 -18.26 6.18 -25.88
N GLN A 140 -17.26 6.97 -25.48
CA GLN A 140 -17.43 8.37 -25.08
C GLN A 140 -17.92 9.23 -26.25
N GLN A 141 -17.39 9.02 -27.46
CA GLN A 141 -17.77 9.79 -28.65
C GLN A 141 -19.15 9.42 -29.23
N LYS A 142 -19.66 8.20 -28.98
CA LYS A 142 -20.88 7.70 -29.63
C LYS A 142 -22.19 8.22 -29.02
N SER A 143 -22.20 8.77 -27.80
CA SER A 143 -23.44 9.26 -27.18
C SER A 143 -23.28 10.51 -26.29
N PRO A 144 -22.84 11.66 -26.85
CA PRO A 144 -22.79 12.93 -26.10
C PRO A 144 -24.19 13.42 -25.69
N GLU A 145 -25.22 13.09 -26.48
CA GLU A 145 -26.63 13.45 -26.26
C GLU A 145 -27.19 12.91 -24.94
N LEU A 146 -26.63 11.80 -24.44
CA LEU A 146 -27.09 11.11 -23.25
C LEU A 146 -26.45 11.63 -21.97
N GLU A 147 -25.34 12.36 -22.07
CA GLU A 147 -24.44 12.67 -20.94
C GLU A 147 -24.56 14.10 -20.40
N ILE A 148 -25.49 14.92 -20.90
CA ILE A 148 -25.77 16.24 -20.31
C ILE A 148 -26.46 16.05 -18.94
N PRO A 149 -25.80 16.39 -17.81
CA PRO A 149 -26.41 16.31 -16.48
C PRO A 149 -27.49 17.39 -16.29
N GLU A 150 -28.54 17.07 -15.52
CA GLU A 150 -29.53 18.06 -15.10
C GLU A 150 -28.97 18.92 -13.96
N GLY A 151 -29.16 20.24 -14.03
CA GLY A 151 -28.79 21.18 -12.97
C GLY A 151 -27.28 21.47 -12.84
N VAL A 152 -26.45 21.05 -13.80
CA VAL A 152 -25.00 21.31 -13.83
C VAL A 152 -24.60 21.80 -15.23
N PHE A 153 -23.60 22.68 -15.31
CA PHE A 153 -23.01 23.07 -16.60
C PHE A 153 -22.18 21.92 -17.18
N TYR A 154 -22.51 21.53 -18.40
CA TYR A 154 -21.80 20.55 -19.21
C TYR A 154 -20.80 21.25 -20.14
N ASP A 155 -19.53 20.88 -20.05
CA ASP A 155 -18.41 21.44 -20.82
C ASP A 155 -17.89 20.47 -21.91
N GLY A 156 -18.61 19.38 -22.19
CA GLY A 156 -18.19 18.36 -23.16
C GLY A 156 -18.32 18.74 -24.64
N ILE A 157 -18.90 19.91 -24.95
CA ILE A 157 -18.97 20.42 -26.33
C ILE A 157 -17.90 21.50 -26.52
N PRO A 158 -17.02 21.38 -27.53
CA PRO A 158 -15.99 22.39 -27.78
C PRO A 158 -16.58 23.80 -27.93
N ASN A 159 -15.97 24.78 -27.27
CA ASN A 159 -16.35 26.20 -27.32
C ASN A 159 -17.78 26.50 -26.83
N SER A 160 -18.45 25.58 -26.12
CA SER A 160 -19.83 25.76 -25.65
C SER A 160 -20.10 25.03 -24.33
N ASN A 161 -20.48 25.77 -23.28
CA ASN A 161 -20.98 25.19 -22.05
C ASN A 161 -22.52 25.18 -22.06
N LEU A 162 -23.12 24.03 -21.74
CA LEU A 162 -24.57 23.81 -21.80
C LEU A 162 -25.12 23.52 -20.41
N TYR A 163 -26.14 24.25 -19.98
CA TYR A 163 -26.90 24.01 -18.77
C TYR A 163 -28.33 23.64 -19.12
N VAL A 164 -28.86 22.61 -18.46
CA VAL A 164 -30.23 22.11 -18.67
C VAL A 164 -30.88 21.95 -17.30
N GLN A 165 -32.06 22.54 -17.12
CA GLN A 165 -32.82 22.40 -15.87
C GLN A 165 -33.44 21.01 -15.72
N HIS A 166 -34.05 20.51 -16.79
CA HIS A 166 -34.70 19.21 -16.79
C HIS A 166 -34.62 18.52 -18.16
N LYS A 167 -34.45 17.20 -18.19
CA LYS A 167 -34.33 16.41 -19.41
C LYS A 167 -35.37 15.30 -19.42
N ASP A 168 -36.16 15.25 -20.49
CA ASP A 168 -37.04 14.11 -20.71
C ASP A 168 -36.28 12.98 -21.43
N LEU A 169 -36.00 11.92 -20.70
CA LEU A 169 -35.29 10.72 -21.19
C LEU A 169 -36.04 9.96 -22.29
N LYS A 170 -37.37 10.11 -22.41
CA LYS A 170 -38.17 9.40 -23.43
C LYS A 170 -38.19 10.11 -24.77
N THR A 171 -38.18 11.44 -24.75
CA THR A 171 -38.30 12.27 -25.96
C THR A 171 -36.98 12.92 -26.37
N GLY A 172 -35.96 12.93 -25.50
CA GLY A 172 -34.68 13.60 -25.75
C GLY A 172 -34.76 15.12 -25.69
N LYS A 173 -35.90 15.68 -25.23
CA LYS A 173 -36.08 17.13 -25.07
C LYS A 173 -35.45 17.62 -23.77
N LEU A 174 -34.78 18.75 -23.88
CA LEU A 174 -34.14 19.50 -22.82
C LEU A 174 -35.03 20.72 -22.51
N TYR A 175 -35.26 21.01 -21.23
CA TYR A 175 -36.05 22.14 -20.77
C TYR A 175 -35.20 23.09 -19.92
N GLY A 176 -35.46 24.39 -20.05
CA GLY A 176 -34.67 25.43 -19.39
C GLY A 176 -33.21 25.36 -19.82
N VAL A 177 -32.96 25.56 -21.11
CA VAL A 177 -31.64 25.42 -21.71
C VAL A 177 -30.91 26.77 -21.67
N MET A 178 -29.70 26.79 -21.12
CA MET A 178 -28.80 27.93 -21.16
C MET A 178 -27.48 27.50 -21.78
N ILE A 179 -27.01 28.22 -22.78
CA ILE A 179 -25.78 27.92 -23.52
C ILE A 179 -24.86 29.11 -23.41
N TYR A 180 -23.62 28.85 -23.04
CA TYR A 180 -22.56 29.84 -23.01
C TYR A 180 -21.54 29.48 -24.07
N ARG A 181 -21.43 30.27 -25.13
CA ARG A 181 -20.47 30.05 -26.22
C ARG A 181 -19.24 30.93 -26.02
N MET A 182 -18.07 30.30 -26.10
CA MET A 182 -16.76 30.95 -25.98
C MET A 182 -15.97 30.68 -27.25
N THR A 183 -16.22 31.46 -28.30
CA THR A 183 -15.50 31.37 -29.57
C THR A 183 -14.23 32.22 -29.51
N GLY A 184 -13.16 31.66 -28.92
CA GLY A 184 -11.81 32.22 -29.00
C GLY A 184 -11.51 33.44 -28.10
N SER A 185 -12.13 34.59 -28.36
CA SER A 185 -11.87 35.86 -27.65
C SER A 185 -12.90 36.16 -26.56
N TYR A 186 -12.50 36.85 -25.48
CA TYR A 186 -13.41 37.32 -24.41
C TYR A 186 -14.51 38.25 -24.97
N GLU A 187 -14.25 38.88 -26.11
CA GLU A 187 -15.13 39.82 -26.78
C GLU A 187 -16.23 39.13 -27.62
N ASP A 188 -16.08 37.84 -27.97
CA ASP A 188 -17.02 37.05 -28.79
C ASP A 188 -17.86 36.07 -27.96
N GLN A 189 -18.16 36.44 -26.71
CA GLN A 189 -19.01 35.64 -25.82
C GLN A 189 -20.48 35.81 -26.19
N ALA A 190 -21.18 34.68 -26.32
CA ALA A 190 -22.62 34.66 -26.54
C ALA A 190 -23.33 33.79 -25.50
N ILE A 191 -24.48 34.28 -25.02
CA ILE A 191 -25.36 33.58 -24.09
C ILE A 191 -26.68 33.31 -24.81
N ILE A 192 -27.12 32.06 -24.81
CA ILE A 192 -28.36 31.65 -25.45
C ILE A 192 -29.26 31.04 -24.38
N LEU A 193 -30.45 31.59 -24.22
CA LEU A 193 -31.49 31.10 -23.32
C LEU A 193 -32.63 30.54 -24.15
N ALA A 194 -33.13 29.36 -23.84
CA ALA A 194 -34.28 28.77 -24.52
C ALA A 194 -35.15 28.00 -23.53
N ASP A 195 -36.47 28.04 -23.75
CA ASP A 195 -37.43 27.29 -22.94
C ASP A 195 -37.27 25.78 -23.15
N SER A 196 -37.09 25.36 -24.41
CA SER A 196 -36.78 23.96 -24.73
C SER A 196 -35.77 23.82 -25.85
N GLY A 197 -35.09 22.68 -25.87
CA GLY A 197 -34.12 22.32 -26.90
C GLY A 197 -34.03 20.82 -27.13
N MET A 198 -33.43 20.42 -28.23
CA MET A 198 -33.14 19.03 -28.57
C MET A 198 -31.80 18.98 -29.29
N LEU A 199 -30.92 18.12 -28.80
CA LEU A 199 -29.60 17.89 -29.38
C LEU A 199 -29.66 16.60 -30.21
N GLN A 200 -29.25 16.67 -31.48
CA GLN A 200 -29.22 15.52 -32.38
C GLN A 200 -27.90 15.48 -33.14
N SER A 201 -27.28 14.31 -33.24
CA SER A 201 -26.12 14.08 -34.09
C SER A 201 -26.54 13.98 -35.55
N THR A 202 -25.75 14.60 -36.43
CA THR A 202 -25.94 14.49 -37.88
C THR A 202 -25.71 13.04 -38.32
N ALA A 203 -26.31 12.60 -39.43
CA ALA A 203 -26.14 11.24 -39.97
C ALA A 203 -24.65 10.86 -40.18
N GLU A 204 -23.81 11.84 -40.51
CA GLU A 204 -22.35 11.70 -40.68
C GLU A 204 -21.55 11.73 -39.35
N LYS A 205 -22.20 12.03 -38.22
CA LYS A 205 -21.63 12.15 -36.87
C LYS A 205 -20.51 13.20 -36.69
N LYS A 206 -20.40 14.16 -37.62
CA LYS A 206 -19.40 15.25 -37.59
C LYS A 206 -19.90 16.57 -37.02
N HIS A 207 -21.21 16.69 -36.82
CA HIS A 207 -21.82 17.88 -36.25
C HIS A 207 -22.97 17.50 -35.33
N LEU A 208 -23.09 18.23 -34.23
CA LEU A 208 -24.26 18.19 -33.35
C LEU A 208 -25.20 19.34 -33.74
N VAL A 209 -26.42 19.00 -34.08
CA VAL A 209 -27.48 19.96 -34.39
C VAL A 209 -28.31 20.17 -33.13
N LEU A 210 -28.17 21.36 -32.55
CA LEU A 210 -28.97 21.80 -31.42
C LEU A 210 -30.15 22.63 -31.95
N THR A 211 -31.35 22.06 -31.84
CA THR A 211 -32.59 22.77 -32.16
C THR A 211 -33.16 23.35 -30.87
N LEU A 212 -33.31 24.67 -30.82
CA LEU A 212 -33.86 25.42 -29.69
C LEU A 212 -35.21 26.02 -30.06
N TRP A 213 -36.13 26.06 -29.10
CA TRP A 213 -37.46 26.64 -29.25
C TRP A 213 -37.69 27.72 -28.20
N SER A 214 -38.29 28.83 -28.64
CA SER A 214 -38.68 29.97 -27.81
C SER A 214 -37.54 30.46 -26.91
N GLY A 215 -36.62 31.25 -27.49
CA GLY A 215 -35.42 31.68 -26.80
C GLY A 215 -34.91 33.07 -27.17
N GLU A 216 -33.89 33.49 -26.45
CA GLU A 216 -33.17 34.75 -26.63
C GLU A 216 -31.68 34.47 -26.76
N TRP A 217 -31.04 35.12 -27.73
CA TRP A 217 -29.61 35.08 -27.96
C TRP A 217 -29.03 36.45 -27.65
N PHE A 218 -28.06 36.49 -26.75
CA PHE A 218 -27.30 37.67 -26.36
C PHE A 218 -25.86 37.52 -26.85
N GLU A 219 -25.34 38.53 -27.53
CA GLU A 219 -23.98 38.52 -28.05
C GLU A 219 -23.36 39.91 -27.89
N ASN A 220 -22.12 39.96 -27.42
CA ASN A 220 -21.37 41.20 -27.34
C ASN A 220 -20.96 41.64 -28.75
N MET A 221 -21.10 42.91 -29.07
CA MET A 221 -20.63 43.45 -30.34
C MET A 221 -19.19 43.95 -30.19
N GLN A 222 -18.33 43.61 -31.15
CA GLN A 222 -16.97 44.13 -31.23
C GLN A 222 -17.01 45.65 -31.42
N THR A 223 -16.26 46.38 -30.59
CA THR A 223 -16.00 47.81 -30.79
C THR A 223 -14.51 48.02 -31.00
N ASP A 224 -14.11 48.40 -32.22
CA ASP A 224 -12.75 48.87 -32.57
C ASP A 224 -12.39 50.23 -31.92
N ALA A 225 -13.22 50.74 -31.00
CA ALA A 225 -13.06 52.04 -30.40
C ALA A 225 -12.12 51.97 -29.18
N PHE A 226 -10.87 52.36 -29.38
CA PHE A 226 -9.93 52.75 -28.33
C PHE A 226 -10.52 53.89 -27.47
N GLY A 227 -11.29 53.56 -26.44
CA GLY A 227 -11.89 54.55 -25.56
C GLY A 227 -12.57 53.92 -24.34
N ASN A 228 -12.11 54.32 -23.15
CA ASN A 228 -12.57 53.86 -21.84
C ASN A 228 -14.11 53.75 -21.68
N SER A 229 -14.53 52.61 -21.13
CA SER A 229 -15.57 52.47 -20.10
C SER A 229 -16.89 53.22 -20.30
N ALA A 230 -17.80 52.68 -21.13
CA ALA A 230 -19.25 52.79 -20.89
C ALA A 230 -20.03 51.79 -21.77
N ALA A 231 -20.35 50.62 -21.21
CA ALA A 231 -21.23 49.58 -21.77
C ALA A 231 -20.83 49.01 -23.15
N VAL A 232 -20.33 47.76 -23.16
CA VAL A 232 -20.19 46.98 -24.39
C VAL A 232 -21.60 46.85 -25.00
N PRO A 233 -21.86 47.37 -26.22
CA PRO A 233 -23.15 47.21 -26.86
C PRO A 233 -23.39 45.71 -27.09
N TYR A 234 -24.56 45.22 -26.70
CA TYR A 234 -24.95 43.83 -26.90
C TYR A 234 -26.09 43.76 -27.91
N ARG A 235 -26.05 42.72 -28.74
CA ARG A 235 -27.14 42.35 -29.63
C ARG A 235 -28.02 41.33 -28.91
N ARG A 236 -29.33 41.60 -28.83
CA ARG A 236 -30.34 40.64 -28.40
C ARG A 236 -31.19 40.23 -29.60
N GLU A 237 -31.26 38.93 -29.86
CA GLU A 237 -32.12 38.32 -30.88
C GLU A 237 -33.13 37.38 -30.21
N SER A 238 -34.42 37.64 -30.35
CA SER A 238 -35.48 36.74 -29.89
C SER A 238 -35.93 35.84 -31.05
N PHE A 239 -36.02 34.53 -30.81
CA PHE A 239 -36.33 33.54 -31.84
C PHE A 239 -37.40 32.54 -31.39
N ILE A 240 -38.25 32.12 -32.34
CA ILE A 240 -39.26 31.07 -32.11
C ILE A 240 -38.63 29.68 -32.27
N THR A 241 -37.76 29.51 -33.27
CA THR A 241 -37.00 28.28 -33.48
C THR A 241 -35.63 28.63 -34.05
N LYS A 242 -34.57 28.07 -33.48
CA LYS A 242 -33.20 28.28 -33.93
C LYS A 242 -32.46 26.96 -33.97
N ARG A 243 -31.74 26.72 -35.07
CA ARG A 243 -30.89 25.54 -35.20
C ARG A 243 -29.44 25.99 -35.21
N ILE A 244 -28.66 25.42 -34.31
CA ILE A 244 -27.23 25.69 -34.18
C ILE A 244 -26.51 24.40 -34.53
N VAL A 245 -25.60 24.50 -35.49
CA VAL A 245 -24.70 23.40 -35.83
C VAL A 245 -23.42 23.63 -35.05
N LEU A 246 -23.09 22.68 -34.18
CA LEU A 246 -21.87 22.66 -33.40
C LEU A 246 -20.95 21.65 -34.07
N ASP A 247 -19.76 22.09 -34.44
CA ASP A 247 -18.73 21.21 -34.97
C ASP A 247 -18.34 20.21 -33.88
N PHE A 248 -18.54 18.93 -34.18
CA PHE A 248 -18.31 17.84 -33.25
C PHE A 248 -17.71 16.69 -34.03
N ASP A 249 -16.37 16.62 -34.04
CA ASP A 249 -15.70 15.55 -34.73
C ASP A 249 -15.69 14.28 -33.88
N ALA A 250 -16.65 13.39 -34.12
CA ALA A 250 -16.67 12.04 -33.57
C ALA A 250 -15.71 11.08 -34.32
N GLY A 251 -14.96 11.59 -35.30
CA GLY A 251 -13.93 10.85 -36.00
C GLY A 251 -12.71 10.61 -35.11
N PHE A 252 -12.04 9.47 -35.32
CA PHE A 252 -10.78 9.14 -34.67
C PHE A 252 -9.71 10.15 -35.12
N ASN A 253 -9.51 11.22 -34.34
CA ASN A 253 -8.61 12.29 -34.70
C ASN A 253 -7.15 11.88 -34.43
N MET A 254 -6.19 12.51 -35.12
CA MET A 254 -4.75 12.23 -34.89
C MET A 254 -4.34 12.51 -33.42
N THR A 255 -5.10 13.34 -32.71
CA THR A 255 -5.01 13.59 -31.27
C THR A 255 -5.33 12.35 -30.42
N ASP A 256 -6.27 11.50 -30.84
CA ASP A 256 -6.56 10.22 -30.15
C ASP A 256 -5.45 9.19 -30.39
N ALA A 257 -4.84 9.22 -31.58
CA ALA A 257 -3.70 8.37 -31.92
C ALA A 257 -2.44 8.73 -31.13
N SER A 258 -2.18 10.01 -30.84
CA SER A 258 -1.04 10.43 -30.01
C SER A 258 -1.22 10.06 -28.53
N VAL A 259 -2.45 10.10 -28.01
CA VAL A 259 -2.79 9.61 -26.66
C VAL A 259 -2.51 8.11 -26.53
N LEU A 260 -2.88 7.32 -27.55
CA LEU A 260 -2.56 5.89 -27.60
C LEU A 260 -1.05 5.62 -27.79
N THR A 261 -0.35 6.48 -28.55
CA THR A 261 1.08 6.36 -28.80
C THR A 261 1.90 6.57 -27.52
N ASN A 262 1.48 7.46 -26.61
CA ASN A 262 2.17 7.67 -25.34
C ASN A 262 1.78 6.66 -24.25
N ASN A 263 0.80 5.79 -24.50
CA ASN A 263 0.34 4.82 -23.52
C ASN A 263 1.32 3.63 -23.39
N ALA A 264 2.18 3.68 -22.36
CA ALA A 264 3.18 2.64 -22.07
C ALA A 264 2.56 1.23 -21.88
N ARG A 265 1.34 1.12 -21.34
CA ARG A 265 0.65 -0.15 -21.10
C ARG A 265 0.23 -0.87 -22.38
N GLY A 266 0.11 -0.13 -23.47
CA GLY A 266 -0.25 -0.62 -24.80
C GLY A 266 0.92 -1.19 -25.60
N LYS A 267 2.12 -1.28 -25.02
CA LYS A 267 3.35 -1.58 -25.75
C LYS A 267 4.02 -2.87 -25.30
N SER A 268 4.63 -3.59 -26.24
CA SER A 268 5.55 -4.69 -25.96
C SER A 268 6.87 -4.17 -25.38
N LEU A 269 7.69 -5.03 -24.76
CA LEU A 269 8.96 -4.63 -24.14
C LEU A 269 9.93 -4.03 -25.19
N ALA A 270 9.97 -4.60 -26.39
CA ALA A 270 10.81 -4.08 -27.48
C ALA A 270 10.32 -2.72 -28.02
N GLN A 271 9.01 -2.46 -28.00
CA GLN A 271 8.47 -1.14 -28.30
C GLN A 271 8.81 -0.15 -27.19
N ILE A 272 8.63 -0.54 -25.91
CA ILE A 272 8.96 0.31 -24.76
C ILE A 272 10.41 0.80 -24.82
N PHE A 273 11.39 -0.08 -25.06
CA PHE A 273 12.79 0.33 -25.11
C PHE A 273 13.12 1.27 -26.29
N ARG A 274 12.50 1.06 -27.46
CA ARG A 274 12.68 1.96 -28.62
C ARG A 274 12.07 3.32 -28.38
N ASP A 275 10.90 3.34 -27.75
CA ASP A 275 10.19 4.58 -27.44
C ASP A 275 10.89 5.33 -26.32
N GLU A 276 11.43 4.64 -25.32
CA GLU A 276 12.21 5.24 -24.24
C GLU A 276 13.46 5.95 -24.76
N ASP A 277 14.21 5.32 -25.67
CA ASP A 277 15.39 5.93 -26.32
C ASP A 277 15.00 7.17 -27.13
N SER A 278 13.93 7.06 -27.92
CA SER A 278 13.41 8.17 -28.74
C SER A 278 12.91 9.33 -27.87
N LEU A 279 12.21 9.03 -26.77
CA LEU A 279 11.71 10.02 -25.82
C LEU A 279 12.87 10.72 -25.10
N LYS A 280 13.85 9.96 -24.60
CA LYS A 280 15.05 10.52 -23.96
C LYS A 280 15.80 11.45 -24.90
N LEU A 281 16.02 11.04 -26.15
CA LEU A 281 16.66 11.88 -27.17
C LEU A 281 15.88 13.19 -27.43
N SER A 282 14.55 13.09 -27.54
CA SER A 282 13.67 14.24 -27.79
C SER A 282 13.69 15.22 -26.62
N TYR A 283 13.50 14.73 -25.39
CA TYR A 283 13.45 15.58 -24.19
C TYR A 283 14.83 16.14 -23.80
N ASP A 284 15.92 15.41 -24.04
CA ASP A 284 17.29 15.93 -23.90
C ASP A 284 17.54 17.09 -24.87
N SER A 285 17.05 16.98 -26.11
CA SER A 285 17.18 18.05 -27.11
C SER A 285 16.41 19.30 -26.71
N VAL A 286 15.18 19.14 -26.21
CA VAL A 286 14.35 20.23 -25.67
C VAL A 286 15.03 20.88 -24.46
N GLY A 287 15.55 20.09 -23.53
CA GLY A 287 16.27 20.60 -22.35
C GLY A 287 17.52 21.40 -22.73
N ARG A 288 18.31 20.93 -23.71
CA ARG A 288 19.47 21.67 -24.23
C ARG A 288 19.06 22.99 -24.89
N GLN A 289 17.93 23.01 -25.60
CA GLN A 289 17.40 24.23 -26.19
C GLN A 289 16.96 25.23 -25.11
N TYR A 290 16.23 24.77 -24.08
CA TYR A 290 15.84 25.62 -22.95
C TYR A 290 17.05 26.19 -22.22
N TYR A 291 18.11 25.41 -22.05
CA TYR A 291 19.37 25.88 -21.49
C TYR A 291 20.01 26.97 -22.38
N ALA A 292 20.09 26.75 -23.68
CA ALA A 292 20.63 27.72 -24.64
C ALA A 292 19.79 29.02 -24.69
N ASP A 293 18.48 28.93 -24.52
CA ASP A 293 17.58 30.09 -24.45
C ASP A 293 17.79 30.88 -23.15
N ALA A 294 17.93 30.18 -22.02
CA ALA A 294 18.24 30.79 -20.73
C ALA A 294 19.61 31.49 -20.74
N GLN A 295 20.61 30.89 -21.38
CA GLN A 295 21.93 31.51 -21.58
C GLN A 295 21.88 32.74 -22.47
N ARG A 296 21.01 32.78 -23.48
CA ARG A 296 20.87 33.95 -24.37
C ARG A 296 20.03 35.07 -23.79
N GLY A 297 19.08 34.74 -22.92
CA GLY A 297 18.20 35.70 -22.25
C GLY A 297 18.73 36.11 -20.88
N LEU A 298 18.30 35.39 -19.84
CA LEU A 298 18.48 35.77 -18.44
C LEU A 298 19.94 35.77 -17.98
N TYR A 299 20.74 34.83 -18.49
CA TYR A 299 22.12 34.58 -18.08
C TYR A 299 23.13 34.97 -19.16
N TYR A 300 22.77 35.93 -20.02
CA TYR A 300 23.66 36.39 -21.07
C TYR A 300 24.98 36.92 -20.50
N MET A 301 26.05 36.17 -20.75
CA MET A 301 27.41 36.62 -20.51
C MET A 301 27.97 37.12 -21.84
N PRO A 302 28.27 38.43 -21.98
CA PRO A 302 28.85 38.95 -23.21
C PRO A 302 30.19 38.27 -23.44
N HIS A 303 30.42 37.78 -24.67
CA HIS A 303 31.71 37.21 -25.03
C HIS A 303 32.74 38.33 -25.15
N VAL A 304 33.70 38.39 -24.22
CA VAL A 304 34.77 39.38 -24.22
C VAL A 304 36.06 38.73 -24.70
N ASN A 305 36.77 39.40 -25.61
CA ASN A 305 38.03 38.90 -26.16
C ASN A 305 39.11 38.84 -25.05
N GLN A 306 40.08 37.93 -25.15
CA GLN A 306 41.00 37.59 -24.05
C GLN A 306 41.81 38.81 -23.52
N ARG A 307 42.12 39.77 -24.39
CA ARG A 307 42.78 41.04 -24.04
C ARG A 307 41.86 42.02 -23.31
N ASP A 308 40.58 42.04 -23.67
CA ASP A 308 39.58 42.92 -23.07
C ASP A 308 39.03 42.36 -21.75
N SER A 309 39.14 41.04 -21.51
CA SER A 309 38.72 40.41 -20.26
C SER A 309 39.51 40.93 -19.05
N LEU A 310 40.81 41.21 -19.19
CA LEU A 310 41.64 41.78 -18.12
C LEU A 310 41.31 43.25 -17.84
N LEU A 311 40.90 44.00 -18.87
CA LEU A 311 40.43 45.39 -18.75
C LEU A 311 39.02 45.46 -18.14
N ALA A 312 38.11 44.58 -18.55
CA ALA A 312 36.75 44.47 -18.04
C ALA A 312 36.72 44.00 -16.57
N VAL A 313 37.58 43.04 -16.17
CA VAL A 313 37.73 42.63 -14.76
C VAL A 313 38.34 43.75 -13.91
N LYS A 314 39.27 44.55 -14.46
CA LYS A 314 39.77 45.76 -13.80
C LYS A 314 38.70 46.86 -13.65
N ALA A 315 37.81 47.01 -14.64
CA ALA A 315 36.72 47.99 -14.63
C ALA A 315 35.49 47.55 -13.81
N GLY A 316 35.27 46.24 -13.66
CA GLY A 316 34.12 45.65 -12.97
C GLY A 316 34.19 45.71 -11.44
N ASN A 317 35.32 46.11 -10.87
CA ASN A 317 35.44 46.29 -9.43
C ASN A 317 34.90 47.66 -9.01
N LYS A 318 33.71 47.65 -8.38
CA LYS A 318 33.04 48.71 -7.58
C LYS A 318 31.88 49.46 -8.22
N LEU A 319 31.00 48.79 -8.96
CA LEU A 319 29.67 49.36 -9.24
C LEU A 319 28.70 48.94 -8.14
N ASN A 320 28.44 49.84 -7.18
CA ASN A 320 27.53 49.58 -6.08
C ASN A 320 26.10 49.97 -6.49
N ILE A 321 25.31 48.96 -6.89
CA ILE A 321 23.96 49.11 -7.46
C ILE A 321 23.06 49.91 -6.52
N ASP A 322 23.18 49.67 -5.21
CA ASP A 322 22.40 50.37 -4.18
C ASP A 322 22.66 51.88 -4.17
N THR A 323 23.91 52.28 -4.44
CA THR A 323 24.27 53.71 -4.50
C THR A 323 23.67 54.38 -5.73
N ILE A 324 23.61 53.68 -6.86
CA ILE A 324 23.00 54.20 -8.10
C ILE A 324 21.49 54.28 -7.96
N PHE A 325 20.86 53.23 -7.43
CA PHE A 325 19.42 53.18 -7.18
C PHE A 325 18.98 54.28 -6.22
N ASN A 326 19.73 54.51 -5.13
CA ASN A 326 19.39 55.53 -4.15
C ASN A 326 19.44 56.97 -4.69
N ARG A 327 20.25 57.23 -5.72
CA ARG A 327 20.37 58.53 -6.41
C ARG A 327 19.23 58.84 -7.38
N LEU A 328 18.39 57.86 -7.72
CA LEU A 328 17.25 58.05 -8.62
C LEU A 328 16.12 58.86 -7.98
N SER A 329 15.35 59.59 -8.80
CA SER A 329 14.11 60.24 -8.34
C SER A 329 13.03 59.22 -7.97
N LEU A 330 12.04 59.60 -7.16
CA LEU A 330 10.98 58.69 -6.72
C LEU A 330 10.23 58.02 -7.90
N PRO A 331 9.86 58.73 -8.99
CA PRO A 331 9.26 58.11 -10.17
C PRO A 331 10.20 57.14 -10.89
N GLN A 332 11.50 57.47 -10.98
CA GLN A 332 12.51 56.59 -11.60
C GLN A 332 12.74 55.32 -10.78
N LYS A 333 12.71 55.41 -9.44
CA LYS A 333 12.76 54.23 -8.56
C LYS A 333 11.56 53.32 -8.80
N GLN A 334 10.35 53.89 -8.84
CA GLN A 334 9.13 53.13 -9.08
C GLN A 334 9.13 52.45 -10.45
N GLN A 335 9.57 53.16 -11.49
CA GLN A 335 9.71 52.61 -12.84
C GLN A 335 10.74 51.46 -12.86
N ALA A 336 11.94 51.68 -12.32
CA ALA A 336 13.00 50.66 -12.28
C ALA A 336 12.57 49.40 -11.52
N VAL A 337 11.87 49.55 -10.39
CA VAL A 337 11.32 48.42 -9.62
C VAL A 337 10.21 47.72 -10.40
N SER A 338 9.32 48.46 -11.07
CA SER A 338 8.22 47.88 -11.85
C SER A 338 8.75 47.10 -13.06
N GLU A 339 9.74 47.63 -13.77
CA GLU A 339 10.41 46.94 -14.87
C GLU A 339 11.15 45.69 -14.40
N ALA A 340 11.87 45.78 -13.28
CA ALA A 340 12.55 44.63 -12.68
C ALA A 340 11.55 43.55 -12.27
N MET A 341 10.46 43.93 -11.61
CA MET A 341 9.39 43.03 -11.19
C MET A 341 8.72 42.36 -12.40
N SER A 342 8.41 43.12 -13.46
CA SER A 342 7.83 42.58 -14.69
C SER A 342 8.77 41.58 -15.38
N LYS A 343 10.07 41.88 -15.45
CA LYS A 343 11.08 40.97 -16.00
C LYS A 343 11.20 39.68 -15.19
N VAL A 344 11.25 39.78 -13.86
CA VAL A 344 11.33 38.60 -12.97
C VAL A 344 10.07 37.77 -13.07
N GLN A 345 8.89 38.40 -13.07
CA GLN A 345 7.62 37.69 -13.18
C GLN A 345 7.50 36.96 -14.52
N GLY A 346 7.93 37.59 -15.63
CA GLY A 346 7.97 36.95 -16.94
C GLY A 346 8.94 35.76 -16.98
N ALA A 347 10.12 35.89 -16.35
CA ALA A 347 11.09 34.81 -16.26
C ALA A 347 10.59 33.63 -15.42
N VAL A 348 9.94 33.89 -14.27
CA VAL A 348 9.33 32.86 -13.44
C VAL A 348 8.23 32.14 -14.22
N SER A 349 7.35 32.87 -14.90
CA SER A 349 6.28 32.26 -15.71
C SER A 349 6.81 31.41 -16.87
N ASP A 350 7.89 31.83 -17.53
CA ASP A 350 8.56 31.05 -18.59
C ASP A 350 9.20 29.78 -18.03
N LEU A 351 9.87 29.87 -16.87
CA LEU A 351 10.46 28.71 -16.20
C LEU A 351 9.39 27.72 -15.68
N ASP A 352 8.28 28.22 -15.14
CA ASP A 352 7.16 27.39 -14.69
C ASP A 352 6.55 26.62 -15.87
N PHE A 353 6.35 27.30 -17.01
CA PHE A 353 5.88 26.67 -18.24
C PHE A 353 6.87 25.60 -18.72
N LYS A 354 8.16 25.92 -18.80
CA LYS A 354 9.21 24.95 -19.20
C LYS A 354 9.29 23.76 -18.25
N SER A 355 9.19 23.98 -16.93
CA SER A 355 9.15 22.92 -15.92
C SER A 355 7.98 21.97 -16.16
N MET A 356 6.80 22.51 -16.47
CA MET A 356 5.62 21.70 -16.77
C MET A 356 5.86 20.75 -17.97
N PHE A 357 6.46 21.23 -19.06
CA PHE A 357 6.80 20.38 -20.21
C PHE A 357 7.83 19.30 -19.89
N THR A 358 8.87 19.64 -19.13
CA THR A 358 9.90 18.66 -18.73
C THR A 358 9.35 17.63 -17.76
N ASP A 359 8.52 18.05 -16.80
CA ASP A 359 7.92 17.15 -15.81
C ASP A 359 6.95 16.14 -16.45
N ASP A 360 6.16 16.58 -17.44
CA ASP A 360 5.30 15.70 -18.22
C ASP A 360 6.11 14.68 -19.04
N GLY A 361 7.20 15.12 -19.67
CA GLY A 361 8.12 14.25 -20.39
C GLY A 361 8.77 13.18 -19.52
N ASP A 362 9.34 13.61 -18.40
CA ASP A 362 9.94 12.71 -17.42
C ASP A 362 8.92 11.71 -16.87
N ARG A 363 7.68 12.15 -16.66
CA ARG A 363 6.60 11.26 -16.23
C ARG A 363 6.27 10.21 -17.29
N ILE A 364 6.26 10.56 -18.57
CA ILE A 364 6.06 9.60 -19.66
C ILE A 364 7.21 8.59 -19.71
N ILE A 365 8.46 9.05 -19.60
CA ILE A 365 9.64 8.17 -19.55
C ILE A 365 9.56 7.21 -18.36
N ARG A 366 9.27 7.72 -17.15
CA ARG A 366 9.08 6.88 -15.95
C ARG A 366 7.96 5.86 -16.13
N GLN A 367 6.87 6.20 -16.80
CA GLN A 367 5.79 5.23 -17.07
C GLN A 367 6.26 4.08 -17.97
N HIS A 368 7.08 4.36 -18.98
CA HIS A 368 7.67 3.34 -19.85
C HIS A 368 8.59 2.41 -19.05
N GLU A 369 9.48 2.96 -18.23
CA GLU A 369 10.34 2.18 -17.34
C GLU A 369 9.53 1.35 -16.33
N ILE A 370 8.45 1.91 -15.75
CA ILE A 370 7.59 1.23 -14.78
C ILE A 370 6.93 0.00 -15.43
N GLU A 371 6.38 0.15 -16.64
CA GLU A 371 5.73 -0.96 -17.34
C GLU A 371 6.75 -2.02 -17.79
N ALA A 372 7.95 -1.62 -18.21
CA ALA A 372 9.03 -2.57 -18.49
C ALA A 372 9.37 -3.44 -17.27
N VAL A 373 9.60 -2.81 -16.11
CA VAL A 373 9.89 -3.52 -14.86
C VAL A 373 8.69 -4.35 -14.40
N SER A 374 7.46 -3.84 -14.55
CA SER A 374 6.23 -4.52 -14.15
C SER A 374 6.06 -5.89 -14.83
N LYS A 375 6.42 -6.01 -16.12
CA LYS A 375 6.36 -7.29 -16.85
C LYS A 375 7.21 -8.37 -16.18
N PHE A 376 8.38 -8.01 -15.66
CA PHE A 376 9.25 -8.93 -14.93
C PHE A 376 8.77 -9.17 -13.51
N THR A 377 8.38 -8.13 -12.76
CA THR A 377 8.00 -8.27 -11.35
C THR A 377 6.71 -9.06 -11.18
N VAL A 378 5.71 -8.87 -12.04
CA VAL A 378 4.45 -9.64 -12.01
C VAL A 378 4.68 -11.11 -12.34
N ALA A 379 5.55 -11.40 -13.32
CA ALA A 379 5.93 -12.78 -13.63
C ALA A 379 6.69 -13.43 -12.46
N LEU A 380 7.61 -12.70 -11.83
CA LEU A 380 8.34 -13.14 -10.64
C LEU A 380 7.43 -13.35 -9.43
N SER A 381 6.39 -12.53 -9.27
CA SER A 381 5.40 -12.67 -8.20
C SER A 381 4.73 -14.05 -8.21
N CYS A 382 4.52 -14.67 -9.37
CA CYS A 382 4.00 -16.04 -9.46
C CYS A 382 4.87 -17.04 -8.67
N LEU A 383 6.20 -16.93 -8.79
CA LEU A 383 7.14 -17.78 -8.07
C LEU A 383 7.17 -17.44 -6.58
N ILE A 384 7.23 -16.15 -6.23
CA ILE A 384 7.24 -15.70 -4.84
C ILE A 384 6.00 -16.19 -4.10
N PHE A 385 4.81 -16.03 -4.69
CA PHE A 385 3.56 -16.47 -4.08
C PHE A 385 3.47 -18.00 -3.96
N PHE A 386 4.01 -18.76 -4.92
CA PHE A 386 4.13 -20.21 -4.76
C PHE A 386 4.99 -20.59 -3.54
N PHE A 387 6.16 -19.97 -3.39
CA PHE A 387 7.07 -20.21 -2.26
C PHE A 387 6.59 -19.62 -0.92
N ILE A 388 5.50 -18.86 -0.92
CA ILE A 388 4.79 -18.47 0.31
C ILE A 388 3.65 -19.45 0.57
N GLY A 389 2.84 -19.73 -0.46
CA GLY A 389 1.63 -20.53 -0.37
C GLY A 389 1.89 -22.00 -0.06
N ALA A 390 2.75 -22.67 -0.82
CA ALA A 390 3.00 -24.10 -0.65
C ALA A 390 3.58 -24.45 0.74
N PRO A 391 4.59 -23.74 1.27
CA PRO A 391 5.09 -23.99 2.61
C PRO A 391 4.09 -23.63 3.72
N LEU A 392 3.34 -22.53 3.58
CA LEU A 392 2.30 -22.18 4.55
C LEU A 392 1.19 -23.24 4.62
N GLY A 393 0.73 -23.73 3.46
CA GLY A 393 -0.24 -24.81 3.37
C GLY A 393 0.25 -26.08 4.08
N ALA A 394 1.52 -26.45 3.89
CA ALA A 394 2.14 -27.59 4.55
C ALA A 394 2.26 -27.46 6.08
N ILE A 395 2.34 -26.22 6.60
CA ILE A 395 2.42 -25.94 8.04
C ILE A 395 1.02 -25.96 8.69
N ILE A 396 0.00 -25.43 8.02
CA ILE A 396 -1.36 -25.27 8.55
C ILE A 396 -2.10 -26.61 8.42
N ARG A 397 -1.82 -27.54 9.35
CA ARG A 397 -2.38 -28.91 9.37
C ARG A 397 -3.79 -29.05 9.94
N LYS A 398 -4.25 -28.06 10.72
CA LYS A 398 -5.56 -28.07 11.42
C LYS A 398 -6.20 -26.68 11.35
N GLY A 399 -7.44 -26.59 10.88
CA GLY A 399 -8.14 -25.30 10.75
C GLY A 399 -9.32 -25.23 9.77
N GLY A 400 -9.66 -26.31 9.06
CA GLY A 400 -10.62 -26.28 7.95
C GLY A 400 -10.16 -25.41 6.79
N LEU A 401 -10.92 -25.40 5.69
CA LEU A 401 -10.60 -24.64 4.46
C LEU A 401 -10.48 -23.11 4.66
N GLY A 402 -10.95 -22.55 5.79
CA GLY A 402 -11.03 -21.10 6.03
C GLY A 402 -9.73 -20.42 6.45
N ILE A 403 -8.98 -20.98 7.42
CA ILE A 403 -7.70 -20.39 7.88
C ILE A 403 -6.69 -20.22 6.73
N PRO A 404 -6.47 -21.24 5.87
CA PRO A 404 -5.53 -21.13 4.77
C PRO A 404 -5.88 -19.97 3.81
N VAL A 405 -7.18 -19.78 3.51
CA VAL A 405 -7.68 -18.66 2.69
C VAL A 405 -7.43 -17.31 3.36
N ILE A 406 -7.73 -17.15 4.65
CA ILE A 406 -7.51 -15.88 5.37
C ILE A 406 -6.03 -15.46 5.34
N VAL A 407 -5.11 -16.40 5.55
CA VAL A 407 -3.68 -16.13 5.50
C VAL A 407 -3.26 -15.70 4.09
N SER A 408 -3.78 -16.36 3.05
CA SER A 408 -3.49 -15.97 1.66
C SER A 408 -3.96 -14.55 1.34
N VAL A 409 -5.16 -14.17 1.79
CA VAL A 409 -5.72 -12.82 1.61
C VAL A 409 -4.86 -11.79 2.33
N LEU A 410 -4.41 -12.06 3.55
CA LEU A 410 -3.54 -11.15 4.30
C LEU A 410 -2.19 -10.94 3.59
N VAL A 411 -1.54 -12.01 3.14
CA VAL A 411 -0.28 -11.92 2.37
C VAL A 411 -0.51 -11.12 1.08
N PHE A 412 -1.63 -11.35 0.40
CA PHE A 412 -1.98 -10.62 -0.81
C PHE A 412 -2.25 -9.13 -0.56
N ILE A 413 -2.96 -8.77 0.51
CA ILE A 413 -3.18 -7.38 0.91
C ILE A 413 -1.84 -6.68 1.15
N ILE A 414 -0.91 -7.32 1.86
CA ILE A 414 0.43 -6.77 2.08
C ILE A 414 1.15 -6.56 0.75
N TYR A 415 1.15 -7.56 -0.14
CA TYR A 415 1.71 -7.42 -1.49
C TYR A 415 1.11 -6.22 -2.23
N TYR A 416 -0.21 -6.12 -2.27
CA TYR A 416 -0.93 -5.10 -3.04
C TYR A 416 -0.68 -3.69 -2.48
N ILE A 417 -0.61 -3.53 -1.16
CA ILE A 417 -0.25 -2.25 -0.52
C ILE A 417 1.18 -1.86 -0.89
N LEU A 418 2.13 -2.80 -0.82
CA LEU A 418 3.52 -2.56 -1.14
C LEU A 418 3.74 -2.23 -2.63
N ASP A 419 3.15 -3.00 -3.55
CA ASP A 419 3.28 -2.75 -5.00
C ASP A 419 2.62 -1.43 -5.41
N ASN A 420 1.42 -1.12 -4.89
CA ASN A 420 0.76 0.14 -5.23
C ASN A 420 1.47 1.35 -4.63
N SER A 421 2.00 1.24 -3.40
CA SER A 421 2.78 2.32 -2.79
C SER A 421 4.05 2.57 -3.58
N GLY A 422 4.78 1.50 -3.92
CA GLY A 422 5.97 1.57 -4.77
C GLY A 422 5.68 2.13 -6.17
N TYR A 423 4.59 1.71 -6.80
CA TYR A 423 4.11 2.26 -8.08
C TYR A 423 3.81 3.75 -7.99
N ARG A 424 3.10 4.20 -6.95
CA ARG A 424 2.77 5.63 -6.76
C ARG A 424 4.04 6.46 -6.56
N MET A 425 4.97 5.99 -5.74
CA MET A 425 6.25 6.68 -5.46
C MET A 425 7.17 6.73 -6.68
N ALA A 426 7.23 5.66 -7.47
CA ALA A 426 8.00 5.63 -8.72
C ALA A 426 7.38 6.56 -9.77
N ARG A 427 6.04 6.54 -9.92
CA ARG A 427 5.33 7.39 -10.88
C ARG A 427 5.52 8.88 -10.58
N SER A 428 5.52 9.27 -9.32
CA SER A 428 5.74 10.66 -8.89
C SER A 428 7.20 11.09 -8.87
N GLY A 429 8.15 10.22 -9.27
CA GLY A 429 9.58 10.54 -9.28
C GLY A 429 10.21 10.67 -7.88
N MET A 430 9.52 10.25 -6.81
CA MET A 430 10.10 10.28 -5.45
C MET A 430 11.19 9.23 -5.30
N TRP A 431 10.95 8.03 -5.86
CA TRP A 431 11.87 6.90 -5.82
C TRP A 431 12.26 6.47 -7.24
N THR A 432 13.43 5.86 -7.38
CA THR A 432 13.84 5.24 -8.65
C THR A 432 12.88 4.12 -9.02
N VAL A 433 12.58 3.98 -10.32
CA VAL A 433 11.56 3.05 -10.82
C VAL A 433 11.82 1.60 -10.40
N TRP A 434 13.06 1.16 -10.54
CA TRP A 434 13.46 -0.21 -10.17
C TRP A 434 13.28 -0.48 -8.67
N PHE A 435 13.57 0.49 -7.80
CA PHE A 435 13.36 0.35 -6.37
C PHE A 435 11.87 0.39 -6.00
N GLY A 436 11.10 1.29 -6.60
CA GLY A 436 9.65 1.39 -6.37
C GLY A 436 8.91 0.11 -6.77
N LYS A 437 9.12 -0.38 -8.00
CA LYS A 437 8.49 -1.64 -8.46
C LYS A 437 9.12 -2.90 -7.86
N GLY A 438 10.39 -2.83 -7.45
CA GLY A 438 11.09 -3.91 -6.77
C GLY A 438 10.76 -4.06 -5.29
N LEU A 439 10.08 -3.08 -4.67
CA LEU A 439 9.80 -3.07 -3.23
C LEU A 439 9.00 -4.31 -2.77
N ALA A 440 7.90 -4.63 -3.44
CA ALA A 440 7.06 -5.76 -3.04
C ALA A 440 7.78 -7.11 -3.19
N PRO A 441 8.41 -7.45 -4.34
CA PRO A 441 9.26 -8.62 -4.46
C PRO A 441 10.43 -8.64 -3.46
N GLY A 442 11.06 -7.49 -3.20
CA GLY A 442 12.18 -7.34 -2.27
C GLY A 442 11.83 -7.65 -0.82
N VAL A 443 10.61 -7.31 -0.38
CA VAL A 443 10.11 -7.63 0.97
C VAL A 443 9.60 -9.07 1.06
N LEU A 444 8.90 -9.56 0.04
CA LEU A 444 8.27 -10.89 0.07
C LEU A 444 9.24 -12.03 -0.22
N THR A 445 10.34 -11.81 -0.94
CA THR A 445 11.32 -12.87 -1.24
C THR A 445 12.00 -13.40 0.04
N PRO A 446 12.52 -12.55 0.95
CA PRO A 446 13.04 -13.02 2.24
C PRO A 446 12.00 -13.77 3.06
N LEU A 447 10.74 -13.31 3.05
CA LEU A 447 9.63 -13.99 3.72
C LEU A 447 9.37 -15.37 3.11
N ALA A 448 9.32 -15.47 1.77
CA ALA A 448 9.15 -16.72 1.05
C ALA A 448 10.25 -17.72 1.40
N ILE A 449 11.52 -17.27 1.40
CA ILE A 449 12.68 -18.09 1.79
C ILE A 449 12.55 -18.54 3.24
N PHE A 450 12.22 -17.62 4.16
CA PHE A 450 12.07 -17.92 5.58
C PHE A 450 10.98 -18.96 5.86
N VAL A 451 9.79 -18.78 5.26
CA VAL A 451 8.66 -19.71 5.42
C VAL A 451 9.00 -21.06 4.79
N THR A 452 9.60 -21.07 3.59
CA THR A 452 10.06 -22.30 2.92
C THR A 452 11.06 -23.08 3.79
N TYR A 453 12.06 -22.38 4.33
CA TYR A 453 13.04 -22.99 5.23
C TYR A 453 12.39 -23.56 6.50
N LYS A 454 11.50 -22.80 7.13
CA LYS A 454 10.79 -23.24 8.34
C LYS A 454 9.88 -24.43 8.11
N ALA A 455 9.17 -24.47 6.99
CA ALA A 455 8.33 -25.61 6.63
C ALA A 455 9.17 -26.88 6.37
N SER A 456 10.37 -26.72 5.81
CA SER A 456 11.30 -27.82 5.58
C SER A 456 11.83 -28.41 6.89
N ASN A 457 12.04 -27.58 7.92
CA ASN A 457 12.61 -28.01 9.21
C ASN A 457 11.54 -28.37 10.27
N ASP A 458 10.31 -28.69 9.85
CA ASP A 458 9.16 -29.11 10.68
C ASP A 458 8.92 -28.24 11.94
N SER A 459 9.35 -26.98 11.89
CA SER A 459 9.16 -26.04 12.99
C SER A 459 7.73 -25.53 12.95
N ALA A 460 6.96 -25.75 14.01
CA ALA A 460 5.63 -25.18 14.17
C ALA A 460 5.71 -23.66 14.43
N VAL A 461 5.95 -22.88 13.38
CA VAL A 461 6.07 -21.41 13.42
C VAL A 461 4.75 -20.73 13.82
N PHE A 462 3.62 -21.44 13.79
CA PHE A 462 2.31 -20.91 14.16
C PHE A 462 1.61 -21.72 15.25
N ASN A 463 2.33 -22.17 16.29
CA ASN A 463 1.65 -22.53 17.53
C ASN A 463 1.14 -21.25 18.19
N LEU A 464 -0.14 -20.94 17.97
CA LEU A 464 -0.83 -19.82 18.62
C LEU A 464 -0.62 -19.83 20.14
N ASP A 465 -0.50 -21.01 20.75
CA ASP A 465 -0.21 -21.16 22.17
C ASP A 465 1.20 -20.70 22.54
N GLN A 466 2.23 -20.99 21.73
CA GLN A 466 3.59 -20.51 21.99
C GLN A 466 3.70 -18.99 21.84
N TYR A 467 3.02 -18.40 20.85
CA TYR A 467 2.96 -16.94 20.73
C TYR A 467 2.13 -16.31 21.84
N ARG A 468 1.02 -16.94 22.25
CA ARG A 468 0.20 -16.47 23.36
C ARG A 468 0.96 -16.58 24.69
N GLU A 469 1.75 -17.62 24.89
CA GLU A 469 2.64 -17.76 26.04
C GLU A 469 3.81 -16.77 26.00
N MET A 470 4.46 -16.60 24.84
CA MET A 470 5.49 -15.59 24.64
C MET A 470 4.94 -14.19 24.89
N MET A 471 3.76 -13.86 24.36
CA MET A 471 3.08 -12.59 24.60
C MET A 471 2.66 -12.43 26.06
N ARG A 472 2.17 -13.48 26.73
CA ARG A 472 1.92 -13.44 28.19
C ARG A 472 3.20 -13.19 28.98
N ARG A 473 4.33 -13.79 28.58
CA ARG A 473 5.66 -13.55 29.19
C ARG A 473 6.17 -12.14 28.91
N VAL A 474 6.00 -11.61 27.69
CA VAL A 474 6.43 -10.27 27.29
C VAL A 474 5.58 -9.17 27.96
N LEU A 475 4.26 -9.34 27.99
CA LEU A 475 3.30 -8.40 28.61
C LEU A 475 3.16 -8.55 30.13
N GLY A 476 3.80 -9.57 30.72
CA GLY A 476 3.76 -9.83 32.16
C GLY A 476 2.38 -10.23 32.68
N LEU A 477 1.62 -11.01 31.91
CA LEU A 477 0.33 -11.58 32.31
C LEU A 477 0.54 -12.84 33.19
N LYS A 478 -0.41 -13.12 34.10
CA LYS A 478 -0.30 -14.25 35.05
C LYS A 478 -0.29 -15.59 34.32
N ILE A 479 0.66 -16.46 34.68
CA ILE A 479 0.69 -17.86 34.30
C ILE A 479 0.09 -18.61 35.49
N LYS A 480 -1.02 -19.33 35.27
CA LYS A 480 -1.62 -20.17 36.30
C LYS A 480 -0.80 -21.46 36.41
N ARG A 481 -0.52 -21.87 37.64
CA ARG A 481 0.09 -23.16 37.94
C ARG A 481 -1.00 -24.23 37.99
N ASN A 482 -0.72 -25.40 37.44
CA ASN A 482 -1.60 -26.57 37.51
C ASN A 482 -0.79 -27.72 38.12
N ILE A 483 -0.96 -27.97 39.41
CA ILE A 483 -0.43 -29.14 40.13
C ILE A 483 -1.60 -30.10 40.31
N THR A 484 -1.50 -31.26 39.70
CA THR A 484 -2.44 -32.38 39.87
C THR A 484 -1.89 -33.34 40.91
N GLY A 485 -2.76 -33.92 41.74
CA GLY A 485 -2.38 -34.98 42.67
C GLY A 485 -1.77 -36.16 41.91
N LYS A 486 -0.71 -36.75 42.47
CA LYS A 486 -0.07 -37.93 41.89
C LYS A 486 -0.89 -39.18 42.25
N GLU A 487 -1.06 -40.08 41.28
CA GLU A 487 -1.77 -41.35 41.48
C GLU A 487 -0.99 -42.33 42.37
N VAL A 488 0.34 -42.18 42.45
CA VAL A 488 1.23 -42.97 43.30
C VAL A 488 2.18 -42.03 44.05
N ILE A 489 2.16 -42.10 45.39
CA ILE A 489 3.04 -41.35 46.29
C ILE A 489 4.11 -42.33 46.79
N ILE A 490 5.38 -42.02 46.52
CA ILE A 490 6.53 -42.87 46.88
C ILE A 490 7.05 -42.50 48.28
N ASP A 491 7.13 -41.21 48.58
CA ASP A 491 7.57 -40.66 49.87
C ASP A 491 6.49 -39.70 50.40
N GLU A 492 6.17 -39.80 51.70
CA GLU A 492 5.23 -38.88 52.36
C GLU A 492 5.92 -37.53 52.68
N PRO A 493 5.22 -36.40 52.49
CA PRO A 493 5.81 -35.07 52.71
C PRO A 493 6.17 -34.83 54.19
N CYS A 494 7.29 -34.16 54.43
CA CYS A 494 7.72 -33.83 55.79
C CYS A 494 7.10 -32.52 56.27
N TYR A 495 5.84 -32.59 56.71
CA TYR A 495 5.03 -31.42 57.07
C TYR A 495 5.70 -30.47 58.10
N ALA A 496 6.38 -31.00 59.12
CA ALA A 496 7.03 -30.18 60.15
C ALA A 496 8.22 -29.37 59.60
N GLU A 497 9.02 -29.97 58.70
CA GLU A 497 10.15 -29.32 58.06
C GLU A 497 9.69 -28.29 57.02
N ASP A 498 8.65 -28.62 56.25
CA ASP A 498 8.05 -27.72 55.26
C ASP A 498 7.46 -26.47 55.93
N VAL A 499 6.75 -26.61 57.06
CA VAL A 499 6.23 -25.45 57.79
C VAL A 499 7.35 -24.55 58.31
N ALA A 500 8.46 -25.12 58.78
CA ALA A 500 9.63 -24.35 59.20
C ALA A 500 10.26 -23.59 58.01
N LYS A 501 10.43 -24.25 56.85
CA LYS A 501 10.93 -23.63 55.61
C LYS A 501 10.01 -22.53 55.10
N LEU A 502 8.69 -22.73 55.10
CA LEU A 502 7.71 -21.72 54.70
C LEU A 502 7.73 -20.48 55.61
N ALA A 503 8.02 -20.65 56.90
CA ALA A 503 8.18 -19.53 57.83
C ALA A 503 9.44 -18.71 57.52
N VAL A 504 10.57 -19.37 57.26
CA VAL A 504 11.82 -18.71 56.84
C VAL A 504 11.62 -17.96 55.52
N ILE A 505 11.02 -18.61 54.52
CA ILE A 505 10.68 -17.98 53.23
C ILE A 505 9.81 -16.74 53.42
N SER A 506 8.82 -16.79 54.32
CA SER A 506 7.95 -15.64 54.59
C SER A 506 8.72 -14.46 55.21
N GLN A 507 9.66 -14.75 56.11
CA GLN A 507 10.53 -13.76 56.74
C GLN A 507 11.50 -13.12 55.73
N ASP A 508 12.06 -13.93 54.83
CA ASP A 508 12.96 -13.49 53.76
C ASP A 508 12.22 -12.59 52.76
N ILE A 509 10.98 -12.92 52.43
CA ILE A 509 10.12 -12.11 51.56
C ILE A 509 9.82 -10.74 52.19
N GLU A 510 9.52 -10.69 53.48
CA GLU A 510 9.28 -9.44 54.20
C GLU A 510 10.54 -8.57 54.26
N THR A 511 11.69 -9.18 54.57
CA THR A 511 13.01 -8.51 54.57
C THR A 511 13.37 -7.96 53.20
N TYR A 512 13.17 -8.75 52.14
CA TYR A 512 13.41 -8.31 50.77
C TYR A 512 12.48 -7.17 50.34
N SER A 513 11.18 -7.28 50.65
CA SER A 513 10.17 -6.28 50.30
C SER A 513 10.41 -4.93 50.99
N THR A 514 10.88 -4.94 52.24
CA THR A 514 11.20 -3.71 53.01
C THR A 514 12.49 -3.04 52.50
N LEU A 515 13.55 -3.81 52.22
CA LEU A 515 14.81 -3.28 51.70
C LEU A 515 14.70 -2.69 50.28
N HIS A 516 13.95 -3.33 49.38
CA HIS A 516 13.93 -2.97 47.96
C HIS A 516 12.78 -2.06 47.53
N ASN A 517 11.82 -1.77 48.42
CA ASN A 517 10.65 -0.91 48.21
C ASN A 517 10.06 -1.02 46.79
N LEU A 518 9.56 -2.22 46.46
CA LEU A 518 9.14 -2.63 45.11
C LEU A 518 8.00 -1.79 44.50
N LYS A 519 7.38 -0.89 45.26
CA LYS A 519 6.33 0.05 44.81
C LYS A 519 6.91 1.27 44.09
N ARG A 520 8.12 1.73 44.44
CA ARG A 520 8.72 2.95 43.89
C ARG A 520 9.33 2.69 42.49
N MET A 521 9.22 3.68 41.60
CA MET A 521 9.91 3.66 40.31
C MET A 521 11.42 3.54 40.51
N PRO A 522 12.10 2.60 39.80
CA PRO A 522 13.54 2.46 39.87
C PRO A 522 14.25 3.61 39.16
N ASP A 523 15.46 3.95 39.61
CA ASP A 523 16.32 4.95 38.96
C ASP A 523 16.76 4.45 37.55
N PRO A 524 16.39 5.14 36.46
CA PRO A 524 16.66 4.70 35.09
C PRO A 524 18.17 4.59 34.79
N VAL A 525 19.00 5.43 35.42
CA VAL A 525 20.46 5.37 35.23
C VAL A 525 21.01 4.09 35.84
N LYS A 526 20.51 3.69 37.01
CA LYS A 526 20.92 2.44 37.65
C LYS A 526 20.41 1.22 36.88
N VAL A 527 19.21 1.29 36.30
CA VAL A 527 18.60 0.19 35.53
C VAL A 527 19.37 -0.12 34.25
N PHE A 528 19.75 0.90 33.47
CA PHE A 528 20.36 0.68 32.16
C PHE A 528 21.89 0.66 32.19
N PHE A 529 22.53 1.37 33.12
CA PHE A 529 23.99 1.60 33.07
C PHE A 529 24.79 0.98 34.22
N LYS A 530 24.18 0.63 35.37
CA LYS A 530 24.89 0.01 36.51
C LYS A 530 24.48 -1.44 36.74
N TYR A 531 25.43 -2.37 36.71
CA TYR A 531 25.19 -3.78 36.98
C TYR A 531 25.16 -4.05 38.49
N ARG A 532 24.07 -4.62 39.01
CA ARG A 532 23.99 -5.20 40.35
C ARG A 532 23.31 -6.56 40.26
N PRO A 533 23.99 -7.68 40.56
CA PRO A 533 23.34 -8.98 40.63
C PRO A 533 22.43 -9.02 41.86
N ASP A 534 21.20 -9.51 41.69
CA ASP A 534 20.25 -9.77 42.76
C ASP A 534 19.74 -11.20 42.55
N HIS A 535 20.11 -12.08 43.46
CA HIS A 535 19.81 -13.51 43.45
C HIS A 535 18.88 -13.91 44.59
N GLU A 536 18.36 -12.95 45.39
CA GLU A 536 17.55 -13.27 46.56
C GLU A 536 16.20 -13.88 46.15
N ILE A 537 15.54 -13.33 45.12
CA ILE A 537 14.30 -13.91 44.58
C ILE A 537 14.56 -15.24 43.85
N GLU A 538 15.78 -15.48 43.35
CA GLU A 538 16.18 -16.75 42.76
C GLU A 538 16.31 -17.83 43.83
N ARG A 539 16.93 -17.49 44.97
CA ARG A 539 16.99 -18.34 46.16
C ARG A 539 15.59 -18.65 46.69
N ILE A 540 14.79 -17.61 46.99
CA ILE A 540 13.42 -17.75 47.52
C ILE A 540 12.55 -18.60 46.60
N SER A 541 12.64 -18.40 45.29
CA SER A 541 11.90 -19.23 44.33
C SER A 541 12.36 -20.68 44.36
N SER A 542 13.67 -20.95 44.41
CA SER A 542 14.20 -22.32 44.46
C SER A 542 13.78 -23.05 45.73
N GLU A 543 13.81 -22.38 46.88
CA GLU A 543 13.38 -22.94 48.16
C GLU A 543 11.87 -23.20 48.17
N LEU A 544 11.07 -22.26 47.67
CA LEU A 544 9.62 -22.44 47.53
C LEU A 544 9.26 -23.61 46.61
N GLU A 545 9.98 -23.78 45.49
CA GLU A 545 9.78 -24.91 44.58
C GLU A 545 10.12 -26.25 45.23
N SER A 546 11.14 -26.30 46.09
CA SER A 546 11.50 -27.52 46.82
C SER A 546 10.37 -27.96 47.77
N VAL A 547 9.80 -27.00 48.50
CA VAL A 547 8.67 -27.25 49.43
C VAL A 547 7.39 -27.60 48.66
N ILE A 548 7.11 -26.91 47.55
CA ILE A 548 5.96 -27.25 46.69
C ILE A 548 6.11 -28.67 46.12
N THR A 549 7.33 -29.08 45.78
CA THR A 549 7.60 -30.43 45.25
C THR A 549 7.34 -31.49 46.31
N ASP A 550 7.76 -31.26 47.55
CA ASP A 550 7.49 -32.19 48.65
C ASP A 550 5.99 -32.25 48.96
N LEU A 551 5.36 -31.10 49.22
CA LEU A 551 3.92 -31.00 49.49
C LEU A 551 3.03 -31.48 48.34
N SER A 552 3.52 -31.53 47.09
CA SER A 552 2.77 -32.11 45.96
C SER A 552 2.47 -33.60 46.13
N ASN A 553 3.17 -34.28 47.03
CA ASN A 553 2.95 -35.66 47.42
C ASN A 553 1.87 -35.82 48.51
N THR A 554 1.20 -34.73 48.94
CA THR A 554 0.12 -34.82 49.92
C THR A 554 -1.14 -35.48 49.35
N ARG A 555 -1.90 -36.15 50.23
CA ARG A 555 -3.24 -36.69 49.95
C ARG A 555 -4.37 -35.70 50.29
N ASP A 556 -4.08 -34.60 50.98
CA ASP A 556 -5.10 -33.59 51.33
C ASP A 556 -5.46 -32.73 50.10
N ALA A 557 -6.71 -32.85 49.65
CA ALA A 557 -7.25 -32.06 48.56
C ALA A 557 -7.25 -30.55 48.86
N TYR A 558 -7.34 -30.14 50.13
CA TYR A 558 -7.24 -28.74 50.52
C TYR A 558 -5.83 -28.19 50.30
N LEU A 559 -4.80 -28.94 50.73
CA LEU A 559 -3.40 -28.57 50.49
C LEU A 559 -3.08 -28.54 48.99
N LEU A 560 -3.56 -29.51 48.20
CA LEU A 560 -3.39 -29.49 46.74
C LEU A 560 -4.04 -28.28 46.05
N ASN A 561 -5.22 -27.86 46.52
CA ASN A 561 -5.87 -26.65 46.00
C ASN A 561 -5.09 -25.38 46.40
N GLU A 562 -4.56 -25.33 47.61
CA GLU A 562 -3.77 -24.20 48.09
C GLU A 562 -2.40 -24.12 47.38
N LEU A 563 -1.80 -25.26 47.03
CA LEU A 563 -0.60 -25.32 46.18
C LEU A 563 -0.83 -24.74 44.78
N ASN A 564 -2.04 -24.89 44.23
CA ASN A 564 -2.43 -24.29 42.95
C ASN A 564 -2.58 -22.76 43.01
N ASN A 565 -2.73 -22.19 44.21
CA ASN A 565 -2.80 -20.74 44.41
C ASN A 565 -1.41 -20.07 44.38
N TYR A 566 -0.30 -20.82 44.45
CA TYR A 566 1.04 -20.25 44.34
C TYR A 566 1.30 -19.64 42.95
N PRO A 567 1.72 -18.36 42.87
CA PRO A 567 2.12 -17.76 41.62
C PRO A 567 3.49 -18.26 41.17
N VAL A 568 3.68 -18.47 39.86
CA VAL A 568 5.01 -18.72 39.29
C VAL A 568 5.80 -17.40 39.33
N LEU A 569 6.84 -17.35 40.17
CA LEU A 569 7.65 -16.15 40.39
C LEU A 569 8.56 -15.86 39.19
N SER A 570 8.56 -14.62 38.73
CA SER A 570 9.43 -14.16 37.65
C SER A 570 10.76 -13.63 38.21
N VAL A 571 11.71 -14.54 38.37
CA VAL A 571 12.97 -14.36 39.11
C VAL A 571 13.86 -13.21 38.63
N LYS A 572 13.98 -12.96 37.32
CA LYS A 572 14.97 -12.00 36.77
C LYS A 572 14.36 -10.75 36.12
N ALA A 573 13.05 -10.73 35.90
CA ALA A 573 12.38 -9.67 35.11
C ALA A 573 12.15 -8.34 35.87
N HIS A 574 12.34 -8.33 37.19
CA HIS A 574 12.09 -7.17 38.06
C HIS A 574 13.36 -6.36 38.38
N THR A 575 14.54 -6.90 38.05
CA THR A 575 15.86 -6.29 38.30
C THR A 575 16.52 -5.76 37.04
N ARG A 576 16.22 -6.33 35.86
CA ARG A 576 16.83 -5.91 34.59
C ARG A 576 15.96 -6.17 33.35
N PRO A 577 16.07 -5.33 32.30
CA PRO A 577 15.50 -5.62 30.98
C PRO A 577 16.15 -6.83 30.31
N PHE A 578 17.49 -6.89 30.30
CA PHE A 578 18.30 -7.98 29.74
C PHE A 578 19.50 -8.30 30.64
N GLU A 579 20.06 -9.51 30.47
CA GLU A 579 21.22 -9.97 31.25
C GLU A 579 22.54 -9.37 30.78
N ARG A 580 22.68 -9.13 29.47
CA ARG A 580 23.91 -8.59 28.88
C ARG A 580 23.91 -7.06 28.96
N LYS A 581 24.97 -6.48 29.53
CA LYS A 581 25.13 -5.02 29.70
C LYS A 581 24.94 -4.23 28.41
N TRP A 582 25.48 -4.72 27.29
CA TRP A 582 25.38 -4.03 26.00
C TRP A 582 23.94 -3.97 25.45
N LEU A 583 23.09 -4.97 25.72
CA LEU A 583 21.68 -4.96 25.31
C LEU A 583 20.84 -3.94 26.10
N ASN A 584 21.18 -3.75 27.38
CA ASN A 584 20.57 -2.69 28.20
C ASN A 584 20.99 -1.30 27.70
N ILE A 585 22.25 -1.11 27.33
CA ILE A 585 22.72 0.17 26.75
C ILE A 585 22.04 0.42 25.40
N LEU A 586 21.98 -0.59 24.53
CA LEU A 586 21.40 -0.47 23.19
C LEU A 586 19.89 -0.19 23.25
N SER A 587 19.16 -0.84 24.16
CA SER A 587 17.75 -0.53 24.39
C SER A 587 17.53 0.87 24.97
N ALA A 588 18.47 1.40 25.76
CA ALA A 588 18.40 2.78 26.25
C ALA A 588 18.67 3.82 25.14
N VAL A 589 19.55 3.52 24.19
CA VAL A 589 19.85 4.38 23.02
C VAL A 589 18.66 4.47 22.07
N ILE A 590 17.94 3.38 21.86
CA ILE A 590 16.72 3.36 21.03
C ILE A 590 15.53 3.78 21.91
N ILE A 591 15.26 5.09 21.98
CA ILE A 591 14.27 5.71 22.89
C ILE A 591 12.93 4.96 22.97
N PRO A 592 12.27 4.56 21.85
CA PRO A 592 11.01 3.81 21.91
C PRO A 592 11.14 2.45 22.61
N LEU A 593 12.24 1.73 22.39
CA LEU A 593 12.53 0.45 23.04
C LEU A 593 12.86 0.64 24.52
N GLY A 594 13.62 1.67 24.87
CA GLY A 594 14.02 1.97 26.25
C GLY A 594 12.82 2.26 27.15
N ILE A 595 11.89 3.11 26.68
CA ILE A 595 10.64 3.41 27.39
C ILE A 595 9.80 2.15 27.56
N PHE A 596 9.64 1.34 26.51
CA PHE A 596 8.91 0.09 26.57
C PHE A 596 9.46 -0.87 27.63
N PHE A 597 10.78 -1.10 27.64
CA PHE A 597 11.43 -2.01 28.59
C PHE A 597 11.42 -1.48 30.03
N TYR A 598 11.54 -0.17 30.23
CA TYR A 598 11.44 0.46 31.54
C TYR A 598 10.03 0.31 32.14
N CYS A 599 8.99 0.63 31.35
CA CYS A 599 7.59 0.45 31.74
C CYS A 599 7.26 -1.03 32.02
N ARG A 600 7.79 -1.95 31.19
CA ARG A 600 7.67 -3.39 31.41
C ARG A 600 8.27 -3.79 32.76
N MET A 601 9.51 -3.41 33.03
CA MET A 601 10.22 -3.75 34.26
C MET A 601 9.49 -3.22 35.51
N TRP A 602 8.99 -1.98 35.47
CA TRP A 602 8.23 -1.41 36.58
C TRP A 602 6.94 -2.18 36.84
N ARG A 603 6.22 -2.59 35.78
CA ARG A 603 5.04 -3.45 35.89
C ARG A 603 5.37 -4.81 36.53
N PHE A 604 6.52 -5.40 36.20
CA PHE A 604 7.01 -6.63 36.83
C PHE A 604 7.36 -6.45 38.31
N ARG A 605 7.90 -5.30 38.74
CA ARG A 605 8.15 -5.01 40.17
C ARG A 605 6.86 -4.92 40.98
N VAL A 606 5.86 -4.20 40.47
CA VAL A 606 4.54 -4.10 41.12
C VAL A 606 3.84 -5.45 41.17
N ARG A 607 3.98 -6.24 40.10
CA ARG A 607 3.46 -7.62 40.06
C ARG A 607 4.16 -8.51 41.07
N LEU A 608 5.49 -8.50 41.14
CA LEU A 608 6.27 -9.30 42.09
C LEU A 608 5.83 -9.01 43.52
N LEU A 609 5.60 -7.75 43.90
CA LEU A 609 5.09 -7.42 45.24
C LEU A 609 3.73 -8.06 45.53
N ARG A 610 2.82 -8.13 44.55
CA ARG A 610 1.53 -8.82 44.70
C ARG A 610 1.70 -10.33 44.80
N ASP A 611 2.59 -10.89 43.97
CA ASP A 611 2.87 -12.32 43.94
C ASP A 611 3.57 -12.77 45.25
N LEU A 612 4.49 -11.97 45.80
CA LEU A 612 5.13 -12.21 47.11
C LEU A 612 4.14 -12.15 48.29
N LYS A 613 3.20 -11.20 48.28
CA LYS A 613 2.12 -11.16 49.28
C LYS A 613 1.23 -12.39 49.23
N MET A 614 0.93 -12.86 48.02
CA MET A 614 0.15 -14.08 47.79
C MET A 614 0.90 -15.30 48.33
N VAL A 615 2.21 -15.41 48.08
CA VAL A 615 3.07 -16.46 48.66
C VAL A 615 2.99 -16.44 50.19
N CYS A 616 3.18 -15.30 50.85
CA CYS A 616 3.08 -15.24 52.32
C CYS A 616 1.69 -15.65 52.84
N GLN A 617 0.62 -15.25 52.15
CA GLN A 617 -0.75 -15.62 52.52
C GLN A 617 -0.99 -17.13 52.38
N THR A 618 -0.55 -17.73 51.26
CA THR A 618 -0.65 -19.17 50.99
C THR A 618 0.21 -19.98 51.98
N ASN A 619 1.43 -19.51 52.30
CA ASN A 619 2.30 -20.11 53.33
C ASN A 619 1.59 -20.17 54.68
N GLN A 620 0.92 -19.09 55.09
CA GLN A 620 0.16 -19.04 56.34
C GLN A 620 -1.04 -19.99 56.34
N ASN A 621 -1.75 -20.11 55.22
CA ASN A 621 -2.89 -21.01 55.08
C ASN A 621 -2.46 -22.48 55.20
N ILE A 622 -1.38 -22.86 54.51
CA ILE A 622 -0.80 -24.21 54.57
C ILE A 622 -0.31 -24.52 55.99
N ALA A 623 0.44 -23.61 56.62
CA ALA A 623 0.93 -23.80 57.99
C ALA A 623 -0.20 -23.93 59.03
N ARG A 624 -1.32 -23.22 58.85
CA ARG A 624 -2.51 -23.35 59.71
C ARG A 624 -3.22 -24.68 59.52
N ARG A 625 -3.29 -25.17 58.27
CA ARG A 625 -3.92 -26.46 57.94
C ARG A 625 -3.14 -27.62 58.56
N ILE A 626 -1.82 -27.63 58.37
CA ILE A 626 -0.93 -28.66 58.90
C ILE A 626 -0.99 -28.71 60.43
N LYS A 627 -0.88 -27.55 61.11
CA LYS A 627 -0.99 -27.49 62.58
C LYS A 627 -2.34 -27.96 63.12
N LYS A 628 -3.41 -27.83 62.35
CA LYS A 628 -4.76 -28.29 62.75
C LYS A 628 -4.90 -29.82 62.62
N GLU A 629 -4.18 -30.44 61.69
CA GLU A 629 -4.14 -31.90 61.52
C GLU A 629 -3.18 -32.59 62.50
N GLU A 630 -2.16 -31.90 63.02
CA GLU A 630 -1.28 -32.45 64.08
C GLU A 630 -1.90 -32.39 65.50
N LEU A 631 -2.93 -31.55 65.71
CA LEU A 631 -3.56 -31.31 67.02
C LEU A 631 -4.90 -32.04 67.23
N GLY A 632 -5.42 -32.74 66.22
CA GLY A 632 -6.68 -33.50 66.26
C GLY A 632 -6.47 -34.92 65.83
#